data_AF-A0A6J6AUF3-F1
#
_entry.id   AF-A0A6J6AUF3-F1
#
_cell.length_a   1.000
_cell.length_b   1.000
_cell.length_c   1.000
_cell.angle_alpha   90.00
_cell.angle_beta   90.00
_cell.angle_gamma   90.00
#
_symmetry.space_group_name_H-M   'P 1'
#
loop_
_entity.id
_entity.type
_entity.pdbx_description
1 polymer ?
#
loop_
_entity_poly.entity_id
_entity_poly.type
_entity_poly.pdbx_seq_one_letter_code
_entity_poly.pdbx_strand_id
1 'polypeptide(L)'
;MSLSTELGLHGTIEFDSADVTAMLANGTFSRVVLHEMALVLGFGTLWNTTSIGGTRTLAEGQGSANPRFIGARSVAEWSQLGGLSGVPLENTGGAGTVGSHWKETIFGTELMTGYISPSSNPLSRLTIAQFADLGYHVDVSQADAYSVPGFGFLRSAIASQDAPIEGIMLNPPINTTR
;
A
#
# COMPACT_ATOMS: atom_id res chain seq x y z
N MET A 1 7.36 -31.20 -6.52
CA MET A 1 6.15 -30.69 -5.86
C MET A 1 5.80 -29.37 -6.53
N SER A 2 4.54 -29.17 -6.93
CA SER A 2 4.08 -27.84 -7.32
C SER A 2 3.81 -27.07 -6.03
N LEU A 3 4.57 -26.00 -5.77
CA LEU A 3 4.26 -25.08 -4.68
C LEU A 3 3.08 -24.24 -5.15
N SER A 4 1.90 -24.47 -4.58
CA SER A 4 0.72 -23.62 -4.83
C SER A 4 0.97 -22.25 -4.23
N THR A 5 1.26 -21.26 -5.07
CA THR A 5 1.49 -19.88 -4.64
C THR A 5 0.15 -19.16 -4.47
N GLU A 6 -0.06 -18.56 -3.30
CA GLU A 6 -1.28 -17.77 -3.00
C GLU A 6 -1.14 -16.34 -3.54
N LEU A 7 -1.05 -16.25 -4.87
CA LEU A 7 -0.97 -15.02 -5.65
C LEU A 7 -2.31 -14.77 -6.36
N GLY A 8 -2.55 -13.52 -6.77
CA GLY A 8 -3.73 -13.17 -7.56
C GLY A 8 -3.76 -13.93 -8.89
N LEU A 9 -4.68 -14.89 -9.03
CA LEU A 9 -4.90 -15.63 -10.28
C LEU A 9 -5.78 -14.85 -11.27
N HIS A 10 -6.73 -14.08 -10.73
CA HIS A 10 -7.64 -13.19 -11.44
C HIS A 10 -8.15 -12.13 -10.47
N GLY A 11 -8.33 -10.91 -10.95
CA GLY A 11 -9.07 -9.86 -10.26
C GLY A 11 -9.58 -8.84 -11.27
N THR A 12 -10.62 -8.11 -10.87
CA THR A 12 -11.29 -7.09 -11.68
C THR A 12 -11.00 -5.72 -11.09
N ILE A 13 -10.87 -4.71 -11.96
CA ILE A 13 -10.84 -3.30 -11.56
C ILE A 13 -12.00 -2.61 -12.28
N GLU A 14 -12.79 -1.85 -11.53
CA GLU A 14 -13.91 -1.05 -12.06
C GLU A 14 -13.66 0.42 -11.73
N PHE A 15 -13.91 1.30 -12.70
CA PHE A 15 -13.77 2.75 -12.55
C PHE A 15 -15.09 3.42 -12.92
N ASP A 16 -15.55 4.39 -12.13
CA ASP A 16 -16.67 5.23 -12.54
C ASP A 16 -16.22 6.16 -13.69
N SER A 17 -16.88 6.01 -14.84
CA SER A 17 -16.70 6.87 -16.01
C SER A 17 -16.83 8.38 -15.73
N ALA A 18 -17.59 8.77 -14.71
CA ALA A 18 -17.70 10.17 -14.27
C ALA A 18 -16.36 10.66 -13.69
N ASP A 19 -15.76 9.88 -12.80
CA ASP A 19 -14.49 10.21 -12.14
C ASP A 19 -13.30 10.10 -13.09
N VAL A 20 -13.30 9.13 -14.00
CA VAL A 20 -12.23 8.96 -15.02
C VAL A 20 -12.00 10.24 -15.81
N THR A 21 -13.06 11.00 -16.13
CA THR A 21 -12.92 12.28 -16.85
C THR A 21 -12.14 13.31 -16.04
N ALA A 22 -12.41 13.42 -14.74
CA ALA A 22 -11.68 14.32 -13.84
C ALA A 22 -10.24 13.83 -13.59
N MET A 23 -10.05 12.52 -13.42
CA MET A 23 -8.74 11.88 -13.22
C MET A 23 -7.82 11.96 -14.44
N LEU A 24 -8.38 11.99 -15.65
CA LEU A 24 -7.62 12.25 -16.88
C LEU A 24 -7.25 13.74 -16.97
N ALA A 25 -8.16 14.64 -16.62
CA ALA A 25 -7.93 16.09 -16.68
C ALA A 25 -6.90 16.59 -15.65
N ASN A 26 -6.85 16.00 -14.45
CA ASN A 26 -5.87 16.33 -13.40
C ASN A 26 -4.60 15.45 -13.44
N GLY A 27 -4.53 14.45 -14.34
CA GLY A 27 -3.38 13.57 -14.53
C GLY A 27 -3.18 12.49 -13.46
N THR A 28 -4.18 12.21 -12.60
CA THR A 28 -4.06 11.14 -11.58
C THR A 28 -4.43 9.75 -12.09
N PHE A 29 -5.16 9.62 -13.21
CA PHE A 29 -5.76 8.35 -13.62
C PHE A 29 -4.78 7.17 -13.71
N SER A 30 -3.58 7.35 -14.29
CA SER A 30 -2.58 6.28 -14.39
C SER A 30 -2.05 5.81 -13.03
N ARG A 31 -2.02 6.68 -12.02
CA ARG A 31 -1.60 6.36 -10.65
C ARG A 31 -2.69 5.57 -9.93
N VAL A 32 -3.96 5.99 -10.09
CA VAL A 32 -5.12 5.23 -9.59
C VAL A 32 -5.15 3.83 -10.22
N VAL A 33 -4.98 3.71 -11.54
CA VAL A 33 -4.91 2.40 -12.23
C VAL A 33 -3.79 1.53 -11.66
N LEU A 34 -2.58 2.08 -11.45
CA LEU A 34 -1.46 1.31 -10.89
C LEU A 34 -1.70 0.89 -9.43
N HIS A 35 -2.35 1.74 -8.63
CA HIS A 35 -2.77 1.44 -7.27
C HIS A 35 -3.76 0.26 -7.23
N GLU A 36 -4.85 0.34 -8.01
CA GLU A 36 -5.85 -0.73 -8.06
C GLU A 36 -5.26 -2.05 -8.60
N MET A 37 -4.33 -1.97 -9.56
CA MET A 37 -3.58 -3.15 -10.03
C MET A 37 -2.73 -3.77 -8.91
N ALA A 38 -2.13 -2.96 -8.04
CA ALA A 38 -1.38 -3.46 -6.88
C ALA A 38 -2.30 -4.16 -5.86
N LEU A 39 -3.50 -3.61 -5.60
CA LEU A 39 -4.50 -4.26 -4.73
C LEU A 39 -4.96 -5.62 -5.30
N VAL A 40 -5.23 -5.69 -6.60
CA VAL A 40 -5.57 -6.93 -7.32
C VAL A 40 -4.46 -7.98 -7.27
N LEU A 41 -3.20 -7.55 -7.34
CA LEU A 41 -2.04 -8.45 -7.24
C LEU A 41 -1.75 -8.93 -5.81
N GLY A 42 -2.49 -8.44 -4.80
CA GLY A 42 -2.41 -8.95 -3.42
C GLY A 42 -2.04 -7.91 -2.36
N PHE A 43 -1.84 -6.64 -2.73
CA PHE A 43 -1.57 -5.58 -1.77
C PHE A 43 -2.80 -5.34 -0.88
N GLY A 44 -2.61 -5.37 0.45
CA GLY A 44 -3.68 -5.28 1.45
C GLY A 44 -4.61 -6.50 1.50
N THR A 45 -4.78 -7.21 0.39
CA THR A 45 -5.81 -8.24 0.18
C THR A 45 -5.34 -9.67 0.46
N LEU A 46 -4.05 -9.98 0.30
CA LEU A 46 -3.51 -11.35 0.43
C LEU A 46 -2.44 -11.52 1.53
N TRP A 47 -2.23 -10.50 2.37
CA TRP A 47 -1.17 -10.50 3.40
C TRP A 47 -1.33 -11.59 4.46
N ASN A 48 -2.54 -11.73 5.01
CA ASN A 48 -2.87 -12.76 5.99
C ASN A 48 -3.83 -13.76 5.36
N THR A 49 -3.43 -15.02 5.31
CA THR A 49 -4.20 -16.09 4.68
C THR A 49 -3.95 -17.42 5.39
N THR A 50 -4.96 -18.29 5.39
CA THR A 50 -4.95 -19.62 5.98
C THR A 50 -5.37 -20.68 4.94
N SER A 51 -5.09 -20.41 3.65
CA SER A 51 -5.67 -21.17 2.55
C SER A 51 -4.76 -22.33 2.08
N ILE A 52 -4.76 -22.66 0.79
CA ILE A 52 -4.26 -23.93 0.23
C ILE A 52 -2.73 -24.10 0.42
N GLY A 53 -1.97 -23.02 0.57
CA GLY A 53 -0.54 -23.02 0.88
C GLY A 53 -0.21 -23.04 2.38
N GLY A 54 -1.21 -22.96 3.27
CA GLY A 54 -1.06 -22.94 4.72
C GLY A 54 -1.29 -21.57 5.34
N THR A 55 -0.81 -21.36 6.56
CA THR A 55 -0.93 -20.07 7.25
C THR A 55 0.23 -19.14 6.89
N ARG A 56 -0.07 -18.04 6.21
CA ARG A 56 0.83 -16.90 6.00
C ARG A 56 0.29 -15.72 6.82
N THR A 57 1.17 -15.12 7.61
CA THR A 57 0.90 -13.88 8.36
C THR A 57 1.96 -12.85 7.97
N LEU A 58 1.58 -11.87 7.16
CA LEU A 58 2.44 -10.74 6.79
C LEU A 58 1.98 -9.41 7.40
N ALA A 59 0.86 -9.39 8.12
CA ALA A 59 0.38 -8.21 8.83
C ALA A 59 -0.09 -8.57 10.25
N GLU A 60 0.10 -7.66 11.20
CA GLU A 60 -0.27 -7.83 12.61
C GLU A 60 -0.90 -6.57 13.19
N GLY A 61 -1.59 -6.70 14.34
CA GLY A 61 -2.18 -5.57 15.06
C GLY A 61 -3.37 -4.90 14.36
N GLN A 62 -4.04 -5.57 13.42
CA GLN A 62 -5.24 -5.08 12.73
C GLN A 62 -6.31 -4.64 13.75
N GLY A 63 -6.94 -3.49 13.52
CA GLY A 63 -7.91 -2.90 14.45
C GLY A 63 -7.31 -2.26 15.71
N SER A 64 -5.98 -2.29 15.89
CA SER A 64 -5.29 -1.51 16.93
C SER A 64 -4.92 -0.10 16.44
N ALA A 65 -4.35 0.72 17.33
CA ALA A 65 -3.78 2.01 16.97
C ALA A 65 -2.44 1.92 16.19
N ASN A 66 -1.79 0.75 16.13
CA ASN A 66 -0.49 0.55 15.49
C ASN A 66 -0.43 -0.78 14.70
N PRO A 67 -1.30 -1.00 13.69
CA PRO A 67 -1.19 -2.14 12.80
C PRO A 67 0.11 -2.04 11.98
N ARG A 68 0.71 -3.20 11.66
CA ARG A 68 1.99 -3.27 10.94
C ARG A 68 2.01 -4.38 9.90
N PHE A 69 2.76 -4.17 8.82
CA PHE A 69 3.20 -5.21 7.91
C PHE A 69 4.60 -5.70 8.33
N ILE A 70 4.77 -7.02 8.37
CA ILE A 70 5.93 -7.72 8.97
C ILE A 70 6.66 -8.61 7.97
N GLY A 71 6.34 -8.54 6.67
CA GLY A 71 7.13 -9.21 5.63
C GLY A 71 8.58 -8.75 5.64
N ALA A 72 9.50 -9.72 5.61
CA ALA A 72 10.92 -9.49 5.89
C ALA A 72 11.61 -8.60 4.85
N ARG A 73 11.16 -8.64 3.59
CA ARG A 73 11.74 -7.82 2.51
C ARG A 73 11.27 -6.37 2.63
N SER A 74 9.98 -6.13 2.85
CA SER A 74 9.47 -4.78 3.13
C SER A 74 10.07 -4.18 4.39
N VAL A 75 10.25 -4.97 5.46
CA VAL A 75 10.93 -4.52 6.68
C VAL A 75 12.40 -4.15 6.41
N ALA A 76 13.09 -4.85 5.52
CA ALA A 76 14.45 -4.50 5.13
C ALA A 76 14.50 -3.16 4.37
N GLU A 77 13.62 -2.91 3.39
CA GLU A 77 13.54 -1.63 2.68
C GLU A 77 13.07 -0.49 3.61
N TRP A 78 12.11 -0.74 4.50
CA TRP A 78 11.68 0.21 5.54
C TRP A 78 12.83 0.62 6.48
N SER A 79 13.70 -0.33 6.84
CA SER A 79 14.91 -0.04 7.63
C SER A 79 15.89 0.89 6.89
N GLN A 80 16.05 0.74 5.56
CA GLN A 80 16.87 1.68 4.76
C GLN A 80 16.30 3.10 4.75
N LEU A 81 14.99 3.25 4.94
CA LEU A 81 14.29 4.53 5.04
C LEU A 81 14.32 5.14 6.46
N GLY A 82 15.09 4.55 7.39
CA GLY A 82 15.18 4.98 8.80
C GLY A 82 14.10 4.38 9.70
N GLY A 83 13.33 3.42 9.18
CA GLY A 83 12.27 2.72 9.89
C GLY A 83 12.76 1.72 10.94
N LEU A 84 11.86 1.37 11.87
CA LEU A 84 12.08 0.34 12.88
C LEU A 84 10.90 -0.65 12.89
N SER A 85 11.20 -1.92 13.16
CA SER A 85 10.24 -3.03 13.25
C SER A 85 9.36 -3.18 11.99
N GLY A 86 8.11 -3.62 12.14
CA GLY A 86 7.14 -3.72 11.03
C GLY A 86 6.79 -2.35 10.43
N VAL A 87 6.46 -2.35 9.14
CA VAL A 87 6.05 -1.19 8.34
C VAL A 87 4.69 -0.67 8.85
N PRO A 88 4.52 0.62 9.18
CA PRO A 88 3.24 1.16 9.64
C PRO A 88 2.10 1.02 8.62
N LEU A 89 1.00 0.41 9.04
CA LEU A 89 -0.25 0.34 8.28
C LEU A 89 -1.19 1.45 8.70
N GLU A 90 -2.08 1.84 7.79
CA GLU A 90 -3.13 2.81 8.08
C GLU A 90 -4.08 2.27 9.17
N ASN A 91 -4.43 3.12 10.13
CA ASN A 91 -5.24 2.77 11.30
C ASN A 91 -6.51 3.64 11.42
N THR A 92 -6.78 4.47 10.41
CA THR A 92 -7.93 5.37 10.30
C THR A 92 -8.64 5.21 8.94
N GLY A 93 -9.86 5.72 8.81
CA GLY A 93 -10.65 5.59 7.59
C GLY A 93 -11.61 4.38 7.59
N GLY A 94 -12.00 3.93 6.40
CA GLY A 94 -12.97 2.84 6.22
C GLY A 94 -12.34 1.45 6.24
N ALA A 95 -13.18 0.41 6.24
CA ALA A 95 -12.74 -1.00 6.22
C ALA A 95 -11.93 -1.39 4.96
N GLY A 96 -12.06 -0.63 3.87
CA GLY A 96 -11.19 -0.77 2.69
C GLY A 96 -9.82 -0.11 2.84
N THR A 97 -9.66 0.83 3.78
CA THR A 97 -8.43 1.59 3.97
C THR A 97 -7.59 1.03 5.14
N VAL A 98 -8.22 0.89 6.31
CA VAL A 98 -7.60 0.47 7.57
C VAL A 98 -6.97 -0.91 7.44
N GLY A 99 -5.69 -1.03 7.80
CA GLY A 99 -4.95 -2.29 7.81
C GLY A 99 -4.59 -2.85 6.44
N SER A 100 -4.96 -2.16 5.35
CA SER A 100 -4.73 -2.58 3.96
C SER A 100 -3.81 -1.65 3.17
N HIS A 101 -3.51 -0.45 3.72
CA HIS A 101 -2.69 0.59 3.11
C HIS A 101 -1.48 0.94 3.98
N TRP A 102 -0.45 1.52 3.38
CA TRP A 102 0.60 2.21 4.12
C TRP A 102 0.03 3.43 4.86
N LYS A 103 0.51 3.69 6.08
CA LYS A 103 0.02 4.80 6.91
C LYS A 103 0.32 6.17 6.27
N GLU A 104 -0.71 6.90 5.88
CA GLU A 104 -0.61 8.18 5.14
C GLU A 104 0.29 9.18 5.89
N THR A 105 0.14 9.26 7.22
CA THR A 105 0.86 10.26 8.04
C THR A 105 2.33 9.93 8.27
N ILE A 106 2.79 8.76 7.81
CA ILE A 106 4.20 8.36 7.76
C ILE A 106 4.72 8.47 6.33
N PHE A 107 4.03 7.85 5.37
CA PHE A 107 4.54 7.68 4.01
C PHE A 107 4.20 8.85 3.08
N GLY A 108 3.25 9.70 3.47
CA GLY A 108 2.70 10.76 2.64
C GLY A 108 2.30 10.24 1.28
N THR A 109 2.77 10.87 0.22
CA THR A 109 2.32 10.59 -1.15
C THR A 109 2.82 9.27 -1.76
N GLU A 110 3.29 8.27 -1.00
CA GLU A 110 3.64 6.96 -1.58
C GLU A 110 2.41 6.33 -2.27
N LEU A 111 2.60 5.59 -3.36
CA LEU A 111 1.49 5.10 -4.18
C LEU A 111 0.42 4.29 -3.43
N MET A 112 0.80 3.51 -2.42
CA MET A 112 -0.08 2.58 -1.70
C MET A 112 -0.52 3.06 -0.32
N THR A 113 -0.50 4.37 -0.08
CA THR A 113 -1.33 4.98 0.95
C THR A 113 -2.79 5.12 0.47
N GLY A 114 -3.71 5.53 1.35
CA GLY A 114 -5.13 5.64 1.02
C GLY A 114 -5.53 6.83 0.13
N TYR A 115 -4.57 7.68 -0.27
CA TYR A 115 -4.83 8.96 -0.92
C TYR A 115 -3.91 9.20 -2.12
N ILE A 116 -4.49 9.52 -3.27
CA ILE A 116 -3.71 9.94 -4.46
C ILE A 116 -3.52 11.44 -4.46
N SER A 117 -2.26 11.88 -4.55
CA SER A 117 -1.89 13.28 -4.65
C SER A 117 -1.97 13.74 -6.11
N PRO A 118 -2.45 14.97 -6.37
CA PRO A 118 -2.35 15.56 -7.71
C PRO A 118 -0.90 15.78 -8.15
N SER A 119 0.06 15.83 -7.21
CA SER A 119 1.47 16.13 -7.49
C SER A 119 2.25 14.92 -8.03
N SER A 120 2.54 13.94 -7.17
CA SER A 120 3.23 12.70 -7.48
C SER A 120 2.79 11.59 -6.51
N ASN A 121 2.73 10.35 -7.01
CA ASN A 121 2.65 9.17 -6.16
C ASN A 121 3.68 8.13 -6.62
N PRO A 122 4.91 8.14 -6.08
CA PRO A 122 5.94 7.20 -6.50
C PRO A 122 5.65 5.77 -6.01
N LEU A 123 5.85 4.79 -6.90
CA LEU A 123 5.90 3.38 -6.55
C LEU A 123 7.26 3.09 -5.87
N SER A 124 7.26 3.03 -4.54
CA SER A 124 8.51 2.89 -3.78
C SER A 124 9.07 1.46 -3.81
N ARG A 125 10.37 1.36 -3.46
CA ARG A 125 11.05 0.08 -3.21
C ARG A 125 10.33 -0.77 -2.16
N LEU A 126 9.76 -0.12 -1.14
CA LEU A 126 8.98 -0.76 -0.08
C LEU A 126 7.74 -1.48 -0.63
N THR A 127 6.98 -0.81 -1.50
CA THR A 127 5.80 -1.40 -2.16
C THR A 127 6.22 -2.56 -3.08
N ILE A 128 7.29 -2.42 -3.87
CA ILE A 128 7.78 -3.51 -4.72
C ILE A 128 8.26 -4.71 -3.88
N ALA A 129 8.96 -4.46 -2.77
CA ALA A 129 9.46 -5.52 -1.89
C ALA A 129 8.34 -6.37 -1.25
N GLN A 130 7.18 -5.74 -0.96
CA GLN A 130 6.01 -6.44 -0.43
C GLN A 130 5.56 -7.59 -1.36
N PHE A 131 5.54 -7.37 -2.67
CA PHE A 131 5.16 -8.43 -3.61
C PHE A 131 6.11 -9.63 -3.54
N ALA A 132 7.39 -9.42 -3.21
CA ALA A 132 8.32 -10.52 -2.97
C ALA A 132 8.17 -11.20 -1.59
N ASP A 133 7.51 -10.56 -0.61
CA ASP A 133 7.03 -11.20 0.61
C ASP A 133 5.75 -12.04 0.35
N LEU A 134 4.91 -11.63 -0.63
CA LEU A 134 3.83 -12.48 -1.14
C LEU A 134 4.34 -13.69 -1.95
N GLY A 135 5.54 -13.59 -2.54
CA GLY A 135 6.19 -14.66 -3.31
C GLY A 135 6.37 -14.37 -4.80
N TYR A 136 6.09 -13.15 -5.28
CA TYR A 136 6.44 -12.74 -6.64
C TYR A 136 7.98 -12.60 -6.80
N HIS A 137 8.46 -12.82 -8.02
CA HIS A 137 9.79 -12.35 -8.41
C HIS A 137 9.69 -10.87 -8.80
N VAL A 138 10.47 -10.01 -8.17
CA VAL A 138 10.43 -8.55 -8.35
C VAL A 138 11.82 -7.97 -8.57
N ASP A 139 11.88 -6.82 -9.23
CA ASP A 139 13.08 -5.99 -9.31
C ASP A 139 12.82 -4.63 -8.63
N VAL A 140 13.27 -4.51 -7.38
CA VAL A 140 13.20 -3.26 -6.60
C VAL A 140 14.05 -2.11 -7.17
N SER A 141 14.91 -2.36 -8.17
CA SER A 141 15.64 -1.28 -8.86
C SER A 141 14.77 -0.49 -9.84
N GLN A 142 13.59 -1.02 -10.23
CA GLN A 142 12.60 -0.33 -11.07
C GLN A 142 11.66 0.58 -10.27
N ALA A 143 11.89 0.75 -8.96
CA ALA A 143 11.12 1.66 -8.13
C ALA A 143 11.35 3.13 -8.51
N ASP A 144 10.32 3.96 -8.32
CA ASP A 144 10.47 5.40 -8.37
C ASP A 144 11.37 5.90 -7.24
N ALA A 145 12.04 7.05 -7.48
CA ALA A 145 12.78 7.74 -6.44
C ALA A 145 11.83 8.24 -5.34
N TYR A 146 12.00 7.74 -4.12
CA TYR A 146 11.13 8.03 -2.99
C TYR A 146 11.94 8.20 -1.69
N SER A 147 11.48 9.09 -0.82
CA SER A 147 11.95 9.25 0.55
C SER A 147 10.78 9.54 1.47
N VAL A 148 10.83 9.02 2.69
CA VAL A 148 9.74 9.17 3.66
C VAL A 148 9.70 10.63 4.14
N PRO A 149 8.54 11.32 4.06
CA PRO A 149 8.41 12.69 4.55
C PRO A 149 8.88 12.86 6.00
N GLY A 150 9.52 13.98 6.31
CA GLY A 150 10.06 14.27 7.64
C GLY A 150 11.37 13.54 8.00
N PHE A 151 11.55 12.27 7.62
CA PHE A 151 12.79 11.52 7.89
C PHE A 151 14.03 12.07 7.17
N GLY A 152 13.83 12.78 6.05
CA GLY A 152 14.89 13.56 5.39
C GLY A 152 15.31 14.84 6.13
N PHE A 153 14.57 15.28 7.15
CA PHE A 153 14.77 16.58 7.81
C PHE A 153 14.90 16.51 9.35
N LEU A 154 14.52 15.39 9.97
CA LEU A 154 14.30 15.27 11.42
C LEU A 154 14.61 13.82 11.88
N ARG A 155 15.37 13.50 12.92
CA ARG A 155 16.24 14.22 13.89
C ARG A 155 15.66 15.10 15.02
N SER A 156 14.46 15.66 14.91
CA SER A 156 13.79 16.40 16.00
C SER A 156 12.27 16.35 15.83
N ALA A 157 11.51 16.51 16.92
CA ALA A 157 10.04 16.54 16.93
C ALA A 157 9.32 15.20 16.62
N ILE A 158 8.92 14.57 17.71
CA ILE A 158 7.95 13.46 17.82
C ILE A 158 6.52 13.98 17.65
N ALA A 159 5.70 13.19 16.96
CA ALA A 159 4.24 13.02 17.08
C ALA A 159 3.34 14.27 17.28
N SER A 160 2.57 14.66 16.25
CA SER A 160 1.11 14.39 16.19
C SER A 160 0.42 15.16 15.06
N GLN A 161 -0.03 14.45 14.02
CA GLN A 161 -1.12 14.89 13.15
C GLN A 161 -1.66 13.67 12.40
N ASP A 162 -2.74 13.07 12.90
CA ASP A 162 -3.49 12.02 12.19
C ASP A 162 -4.55 12.62 11.24
N ALA A 163 -4.17 13.68 10.51
CA ALA A 163 -4.96 14.26 9.44
C ALA A 163 -4.37 13.82 8.09
N PRO A 164 -5.18 13.38 7.11
CA PRO A 164 -4.65 13.09 5.78
C PRO A 164 -4.07 14.36 5.16
N ILE A 165 -2.90 14.22 4.53
CA ILE A 165 -2.36 15.29 3.68
C ILE A 165 -3.20 15.41 2.41
N GLU A 166 -3.15 16.57 1.73
CA GLU A 166 -4.06 16.87 0.62
C GLU A 166 -3.95 15.85 -0.54
N GLY A 167 -4.98 15.00 -0.66
CA GLY A 167 -5.10 13.96 -1.67
C GLY A 167 -6.56 13.50 -1.83
N ILE A 168 -6.86 12.89 -2.98
CA ILE A 168 -8.16 12.29 -3.25
C ILE A 168 -8.20 10.94 -2.53
N MET A 169 -9.14 10.77 -1.60
CA MET A 169 -9.36 9.49 -0.93
C MET A 169 -9.74 8.44 -1.97
N LEU A 170 -8.98 7.34 -2.02
CA LEU A 170 -9.37 6.18 -2.81
C LEU A 170 -10.50 5.46 -2.10
N ASN A 171 -11.68 5.51 -2.72
CA ASN A 171 -12.77 4.63 -2.36
C ASN A 171 -12.59 3.37 -3.21
N PRO A 172 -12.21 2.21 -2.63
CA PRO A 172 -11.92 1.02 -3.41
C PRO A 172 -13.16 0.60 -4.22
N PRO A 173 -12.98 -0.04 -5.39
CA PRO A 173 -14.09 -0.47 -6.23
C PRO A 173 -15.07 -1.30 -5.39
N ILE A 174 -16.32 -0.84 -5.33
CA ILE A 174 -17.34 -1.47 -4.50
C ILE A 174 -17.58 -2.86 -5.08
N ASN A 175 -17.21 -3.90 -4.33
CA ASN A 175 -17.55 -5.28 -4.66
C ASN A 175 -19.07 -5.48 -4.52
N THR A 176 -19.81 -5.00 -5.53
CA THR A 176 -21.24 -5.25 -5.67
C THR A 176 -21.40 -6.66 -6.22
N THR A 177 -21.52 -7.61 -5.29
CA THR A 177 -21.84 -9.00 -5.59
C THR A 177 -23.00 -9.12 -6.58
N ARG A 178 -22.77 -9.83 -7.69
CA ARG A 178 -23.78 -10.49 -8.50
C ARG A 178 -23.47 -11.97 -8.59
#